data_AF-A0A935F9B0-F1
#
_entry.id   AF-A0A935F9B0-F1
#
_cell.length_a   1.000
_cell.length_b   1.000
_cell.length_c   1.000
_cell.angle_alpha   90.00
_cell.angle_beta   90.00
_cell.angle_gamma   90.00
#
_symmetry.space_group_name_H-M   'P 1'
#
loop_
_entity.id
_entity.type
_entity.pdbx_description
1 polymer ?
#
loop_
_entity_poly.entity_id
_entity_poly.type
_entity_poly.pdbx_seq_one_letter_code
_entity_poly.pdbx_strand_id
1 'polypeptide(L)'
;MTLKDIELTESNHFVAMEYYMLVLNRTYLILLINNKLIGLLGNGLISLEAKGDIFSSKIANSLSVRGDLRNPHSYLKEKYIRNIENINLLDGSILKKGFSNFIIDKERIKDAWYDPSKKWGMGYYPHDGKVYIKTNKRKTREFIILGNQSGADIVNRILPK
;
A
#
# COMPACT_ATOMS: atom_id res chain seq x y z
N MET A 1 -14.97 -8.46 12.29
CA MET A 1 -15.00 -7.87 10.95
C MET A 1 -13.77 -8.32 10.21
N THR A 2 -13.97 -9.07 9.14
CA THR A 2 -12.97 -9.62 8.24
C THR A 2 -12.95 -8.82 6.93
N LEU A 3 -12.04 -9.13 6.00
CA LEU A 3 -12.00 -8.46 4.70
C LEU A 3 -13.22 -8.80 3.84
N LYS A 4 -13.75 -10.03 3.95
CA LYS A 4 -14.96 -10.46 3.23
C LYS A 4 -16.22 -9.72 3.64
N ASP A 5 -16.25 -9.21 4.87
CA ASP A 5 -17.39 -8.46 5.39
C ASP A 5 -17.39 -7.00 4.90
N ILE A 6 -16.41 -6.59 4.09
CA ILE A 6 -16.21 -5.20 3.66
C ILE A 6 -16.38 -5.11 2.15
N GLU A 7 -17.35 -4.33 1.71
CA GLU A 7 -17.40 -3.86 0.33
C GLU A 7 -16.34 -2.78 0.12
N LEU A 8 -15.38 -3.03 -0.76
CA LEU A 8 -14.29 -2.09 -1.06
C LEU A 8 -14.81 -0.99 -1.98
N THR A 9 -14.82 0.25 -1.48
CA THR A 9 -15.24 1.44 -2.22
C THR A 9 -14.13 2.48 -2.24
N GLU A 10 -14.17 3.41 -3.19
CA GLU A 10 -13.20 4.50 -3.26
C GLU A 10 -13.18 5.37 -2.00
N SER A 11 -14.19 5.33 -1.14
CA SER A 11 -14.18 6.09 0.12
C SER A 11 -13.45 5.37 1.25
N ASN A 12 -13.37 4.04 1.23
CA ASN A 12 -12.88 3.23 2.36
C ASN A 12 -11.58 2.47 2.09
N HIS A 13 -11.04 2.50 0.87
CA HIS A 13 -9.77 1.87 0.59
C HIS A 13 -8.96 2.61 -0.48
N PHE A 14 -7.68 2.23 -0.56
CA PHE A 14 -6.80 2.55 -1.67
C PHE A 14 -5.64 1.55 -1.73
N VAL A 15 -4.94 1.48 -2.85
CA VAL A 15 -3.72 0.68 -3.01
C VAL A 15 -2.51 1.59 -3.11
N ALA A 16 -1.48 1.30 -2.33
CA ALA A 16 -0.24 2.08 -2.37
C ALA A 16 0.99 1.23 -2.16
N MET A 17 2.13 1.74 -2.61
CA MET A 17 3.44 1.16 -2.41
C MET A 17 4.23 1.96 -1.37
N GLU A 18 4.95 1.27 -0.48
CA GLU A 18 5.91 1.87 0.44
C GLU A 18 7.32 1.36 0.11
N TYR A 19 8.27 2.28 -0.03
CA TYR A 19 9.70 1.95 -0.16
C TYR A 19 10.25 1.57 1.21
N TYR A 20 10.81 0.37 1.31
CA TYR A 20 11.49 -0.13 2.49
C TYR A 20 12.99 -0.27 2.21
N MET A 21 13.81 0.38 3.05
CA MET A 21 15.28 0.33 2.97
C MET A 21 15.86 0.61 1.57
N LEU A 22 15.25 1.52 0.80
CA LEU A 22 15.73 2.00 -0.52
C LEU A 22 15.80 0.98 -1.66
N VAL A 23 15.58 -0.31 -1.42
CA VAL A 23 15.70 -1.37 -2.45
C VAL A 23 14.46 -2.27 -2.55
N LEU A 24 13.59 -2.27 -1.53
CA LEU A 24 12.50 -3.23 -1.42
C LEU A 24 11.15 -2.52 -1.37
N ASN A 25 10.27 -2.81 -2.32
CA ASN A 25 8.93 -2.26 -2.31
C ASN A 25 7.92 -3.23 -1.74
N ARG A 26 6.96 -2.70 -0.97
CA ARG A 26 5.77 -3.43 -0.50
C ARG A 26 4.54 -2.73 -1.00
N THR A 27 3.64 -3.48 -1.61
CA THR A 27 2.31 -2.98 -1.98
C THR A 27 1.33 -3.36 -0.89
N TYR A 28 0.51 -2.39 -0.50
CA TYR A 28 -0.51 -2.53 0.52
C TYR A 28 -1.89 -2.29 -0.08
N LEU A 29 -2.85 -3.13 0.31
CA LEU A 29 -4.24 -2.74 0.36
C LEU A 29 -4.45 -1.98 1.67
N ILE A 30 -4.81 -0.71 1.58
CA ILE A 30 -5.01 0.15 2.74
C ILE A 30 -6.50 0.37 2.93
N LEU A 31 -7.00 0.09 4.13
CA LEU A 31 -8.40 0.26 4.52
C LEU A 31 -8.55 1.41 5.52
N LEU A 32 -9.62 2.17 5.36
CA LEU A 32 -10.07 3.28 6.20
C LEU A 32 -11.39 2.88 6.85
N ILE A 33 -11.33 2.18 7.98
CA ILE A 33 -12.51 1.63 8.66
C ILE A 33 -12.41 1.82 10.17
N ASN A 34 -13.54 2.00 10.86
CA ASN A 34 -13.61 2.07 12.33
C ASN A 34 -12.57 3.03 12.96
N ASN A 35 -12.43 4.22 12.37
CA ASN A 35 -11.44 5.23 12.78
C ASN A 35 -9.98 4.73 12.74
N LYS A 36 -9.67 3.75 11.90
CA LYS A 36 -8.35 3.15 11.73
C LYS A 36 -7.93 3.16 10.27
N LEU A 37 -6.63 3.34 10.07
CA LEU A 37 -5.92 3.08 8.83
C LEU A 37 -5.22 1.73 8.97
N ILE A 38 -5.67 0.74 8.21
CA ILE A 38 -5.19 -0.64 8.26
C ILE A 38 -4.44 -0.94 6.96
N GLY A 39 -3.14 -1.22 7.05
CA GLY A 39 -2.33 -1.63 5.90
C GLY A 39 -2.16 -3.13 5.87
N LEU A 40 -2.71 -3.74 4.83
CA LEU A 40 -2.63 -5.17 4.57
C LEU A 40 -1.66 -5.42 3.43
N LEU A 41 -0.60 -6.20 3.68
CA LEU A 41 0.39 -6.53 2.66
C LEU A 41 -0.30 -7.28 1.51
N GLY A 42 -0.33 -6.68 0.33
CA GLY A 42 -0.94 -7.24 -0.88
C GLY A 42 0.06 -7.74 -1.90
N ASN A 43 1.33 -7.30 -1.82
CA ASN A 43 2.44 -7.81 -2.61
C ASN A 43 3.77 -7.48 -1.89
N GLY A 44 4.67 -8.44 -1.77
CA GLY A 44 5.90 -8.33 -0.97
C GLY A 44 7.18 -8.23 -1.78
N LEU A 45 8.23 -7.68 -1.13
CA LEU A 45 9.63 -7.53 -1.55
C LEU A 45 9.85 -7.53 -3.07
N ILE A 46 9.47 -6.45 -3.73
CA ILE A 46 9.95 -6.19 -5.09
C ILE A 46 11.36 -5.61 -4.96
N SER A 47 12.37 -6.40 -5.32
CA SER A 47 13.74 -5.92 -5.49
C SER A 47 13.84 -5.19 -6.83
N LEU A 48 14.34 -3.95 -6.83
CA LEU A 48 14.93 -3.37 -8.04
C LEU A 48 16.37 -3.91 -8.10
N GLU A 49 16.62 -4.93 -8.92
CA GLU A 49 17.98 -5.44 -9.10
C GLU A 49 18.90 -4.35 -9.66
N ALA A 50 19.99 -4.11 -8.93
CA ALA A 50 21.18 -3.50 -9.47
C ALA A 50 21.67 -4.30 -10.69
N LYS A 51 22.15 -3.59 -11.70
CA LYS A 51 22.61 -4.11 -12.99
C LYS A 51 23.47 -5.38 -12.87
N GLY A 52 23.03 -6.43 -13.56
CA GLY A 52 23.92 -7.42 -14.18
C GLY A 52 23.89 -8.82 -13.58
N ASP A 53 22.92 -9.65 -13.98
CA ASP A 53 23.19 -11.06 -14.31
C ASP A 53 21.98 -11.74 -14.99
N ILE A 54 22.19 -12.86 -15.67
CA ILE A 54 21.18 -13.58 -16.48
C ILE A 54 19.94 -14.03 -15.66
N PHE A 55 20.06 -14.12 -14.33
CA PHE A 55 18.95 -14.39 -13.40
C PHE A 55 17.92 -13.25 -13.31
N SER A 56 18.30 -12.01 -13.68
CA SER A 56 17.45 -10.83 -13.54
C SER A 56 16.17 -10.89 -14.38
N SER A 57 16.25 -11.49 -15.56
CA SER A 57 15.13 -11.55 -16.51
C SER A 57 13.97 -12.43 -16.02
N LYS A 58 14.26 -13.51 -15.29
CA LYS A 58 13.24 -14.39 -14.70
C LYS A 58 12.62 -13.78 -13.45
N ILE A 59 13.40 -13.07 -12.66
CA ILE A 59 12.93 -12.35 -11.47
C ILE A 59 12.08 -11.14 -11.89
N ALA A 60 12.54 -10.32 -12.83
CA ALA A 60 11.78 -9.20 -13.40
C ALA A 60 10.42 -9.64 -13.98
N ASN A 61 10.35 -10.77 -14.68
CA ASN A 61 9.09 -11.33 -15.20
C ASN A 61 8.12 -11.88 -14.13
N SER A 62 8.63 -12.21 -12.94
CA SER A 62 7.84 -12.63 -11.76
C SER A 62 7.39 -11.44 -10.87
N LEU A 63 8.06 -10.31 -11.05
CA LEU A 63 7.85 -9.05 -10.36
C LEU A 63 6.99 -8.07 -11.17
N SER A 64 6.97 -8.19 -12.51
CA SER A 64 6.11 -7.40 -13.37
C SER A 64 4.66 -7.67 -13.01
N VAL A 65 3.96 -6.63 -12.57
CA VAL A 65 2.51 -6.68 -12.39
C VAL A 65 1.89 -6.95 -13.77
N ARG A 66 1.15 -8.06 -13.88
CA ARG A 66 0.44 -8.43 -15.12
C ARG A 66 -0.99 -7.88 -15.03
N GLY A 67 -1.47 -7.27 -16.11
CA GLY A 67 -2.83 -6.72 -16.21
C GLY A 67 -2.86 -5.21 -16.48
N ASP A 68 -4.02 -4.59 -16.29
CA ASP A 68 -4.19 -3.15 -16.44
C ASP A 68 -3.53 -2.41 -15.28
N LEU A 69 -2.36 -1.80 -15.54
CA LEU A 69 -1.63 -1.05 -14.52
C LEU A 69 -2.35 0.21 -14.05
N ARG A 70 -3.39 0.67 -14.75
CA ARG A 70 -4.27 1.75 -14.28
C ARG A 70 -5.25 1.23 -13.23
N ASN A 71 -5.55 -0.06 -13.19
CA ASN A 71 -6.31 -0.66 -12.11
C ASN A 71 -5.40 -0.85 -10.88
N PRO A 72 -5.66 -0.16 -9.75
CA PRO A 72 -4.83 -0.29 -8.55
C PRO A 72 -4.80 -1.72 -7.97
N HIS A 73 -5.84 -2.52 -8.20
CA HIS A 73 -5.91 -3.89 -7.70
C HIS A 73 -5.00 -4.84 -8.47
N SER A 74 -4.57 -4.50 -9.69
CA SER A 74 -3.59 -5.32 -10.43
C SER A 74 -2.28 -5.48 -9.67
N TYR A 75 -1.92 -4.53 -8.79
CA TYR A 75 -0.71 -4.58 -7.97
C TYR A 75 -0.82 -5.53 -6.77
N LEU A 76 -2.01 -6.06 -6.48
CA LEU A 76 -2.27 -7.00 -5.40
C LEU A 76 -2.18 -8.43 -5.94
N LYS A 77 -1.45 -9.30 -5.23
CA LYS A 77 -1.37 -10.72 -5.57
C LYS A 77 -2.37 -11.50 -4.73
N GLU A 78 -3.21 -12.29 -5.40
CA GLU A 78 -4.29 -13.07 -4.79
C GLU A 78 -3.85 -13.89 -3.57
N LYS A 79 -2.66 -14.50 -3.63
CA LYS A 79 -2.10 -15.29 -2.51
C LYS A 79 -2.03 -14.50 -1.19
N TYR A 80 -1.77 -13.19 -1.25
CA TYR A 80 -1.71 -12.36 -0.05
C TYR A 80 -3.10 -12.06 0.48
N ILE A 81 -4.05 -11.77 -0.41
CA ILE A 81 -5.44 -11.48 -0.05
C ILE A 81 -6.10 -12.71 0.58
N ARG A 82 -5.97 -13.89 -0.04
CA ARG A 82 -6.50 -15.15 0.51
C ARG A 82 -5.94 -15.49 1.89
N ASN A 83 -4.69 -15.12 2.18
CA ASN A 83 -4.06 -15.39 3.47
C ASN A 83 -4.62 -14.54 4.62
N ILE A 84 -5.31 -13.43 4.32
CA ILE A 84 -5.80 -12.47 5.32
C ILE A 84 -7.32 -12.28 5.28
N GLU A 85 -8.00 -12.77 4.26
CA GLU A 85 -9.41 -12.43 3.99
C GLU A 85 -10.37 -12.80 5.13
N ASN A 86 -10.08 -13.87 5.88
CA ASN A 86 -10.92 -14.39 6.97
C ASN A 86 -10.42 -13.95 8.36
N ILE A 87 -9.44 -13.04 8.43
CA ILE A 87 -8.82 -12.62 9.68
C ILE A 87 -9.54 -11.40 10.22
N ASN A 88 -9.76 -11.37 11.53
CA ASN A 88 -10.31 -10.20 12.18
C ASN A 88 -9.34 -9.01 12.05
N LEU A 89 -9.81 -7.94 11.43
CA LEU A 89 -9.00 -6.75 11.13
C LEU A 89 -8.83 -5.83 12.34
N LEU A 90 -9.64 -5.98 13.39
CA LEU A 90 -9.76 -4.99 14.47
C LEU A 90 -9.12 -5.41 15.79
N ASP A 91 -8.90 -6.71 16.02
CA ASP A 91 -8.37 -7.26 17.28
C ASP A 91 -6.83 -7.39 17.29
N GLY A 92 -6.17 -6.91 16.24
CA GLY A 92 -4.72 -7.01 16.07
C GLY A 92 -4.22 -8.34 15.50
N SER A 93 -5.09 -9.29 15.16
CA SER A 93 -4.71 -10.59 14.57
C SER A 93 -3.93 -10.44 13.27
N ILE A 94 -4.21 -9.40 12.47
CA ILE A 94 -3.45 -9.09 11.25
C ILE A 94 -1.97 -8.79 11.52
N LEU A 95 -1.63 -8.25 12.69
CA LEU A 95 -0.25 -7.93 13.07
C LEU A 95 0.56 -9.22 13.33
N LYS A 96 -0.11 -10.27 13.81
CA LYS A 96 0.50 -11.59 14.06
C LYS A 96 0.80 -12.36 12.77
N LYS A 97 0.14 -12.01 11.65
CA LYS A 97 0.34 -12.68 10.35
C LYS A 97 1.53 -12.20 9.56
N GLY A 98 2.01 -11.00 9.85
CA GLY A 98 3.18 -10.47 9.18
C GLY A 98 3.56 -9.11 9.72
N PHE A 99 4.82 -8.96 10.09
CA PHE A 99 5.40 -7.71 10.62
C PHE A 99 5.26 -6.51 9.66
N SER A 100 4.94 -6.76 8.39
CA SER A 100 4.73 -5.73 7.38
C SER A 100 3.34 -5.11 7.44
N ASN A 101 2.35 -5.82 7.98
CA ASN A 101 1.00 -5.28 8.18
C ASN A 101 1.02 -4.23 9.29
N PHE A 102 0.07 -3.31 9.26
CA PHE A 102 -0.03 -2.29 10.30
C PHE A 102 -1.47 -1.86 10.57
N ILE A 103 -1.67 -1.32 11.77
CA ILE A 103 -2.89 -0.61 12.17
C ILE A 103 -2.43 0.72 12.77
N ILE A 104 -3.03 1.82 12.30
CA ILE A 104 -2.84 3.16 12.83
C ILE A 104 -4.21 3.71 13.19
N ASP A 105 -4.42 4.09 14.44
CA ASP A 105 -5.63 4.84 14.83
C ASP A 105 -5.57 6.22 14.18
N LYS A 106 -6.66 6.68 13.55
CA LYS A 106 -6.68 7.99 12.87
C LYS A 106 -6.39 9.14 13.84
N GLU A 107 -6.80 9.03 15.10
CA GLU A 107 -6.47 9.97 16.18
C GLU A 107 -4.95 10.13 16.42
N ARG A 108 -4.15 9.14 16.01
CA ARG A 108 -2.68 9.19 16.10
C ARG A 108 -2.03 9.80 14.86
N ILE A 109 -2.80 10.10 13.83
CA ILE A 109 -2.34 10.79 12.63
C ILE A 109 -2.36 12.28 12.94
N LYS A 110 -1.16 12.86 13.01
CA LYS A 110 -0.98 14.29 13.27
C LYS A 110 -1.20 15.12 12.01
N ASP A 111 -0.76 14.58 10.88
CA ASP A 111 -0.70 15.29 9.62
C ASP A 111 -0.68 14.31 8.45
N ALA A 112 -1.21 14.72 7.32
CA ALA A 112 -1.15 14.01 6.07
C ALA A 112 -1.13 15.01 4.91
N TRP A 113 -0.24 14.80 3.94
CA TRP A 113 -0.12 15.68 2.78
C TRP A 113 0.18 14.89 1.51
N TYR A 114 -0.15 15.50 0.39
CA TYR A 114 0.05 14.94 -0.94
C TYR A 114 1.17 15.70 -1.65
N ASP A 115 2.05 14.94 -2.28
CA ASP A 115 3.10 15.42 -3.16
C ASP A 115 2.85 14.85 -4.58
N PRO A 116 2.46 15.69 -5.56
CA PRO A 116 2.17 15.24 -6.92
C PRO A 116 3.43 14.86 -7.71
N SER A 117 4.63 15.12 -7.19
CA SER A 117 5.85 14.77 -7.89
C SER A 117 6.00 13.27 -8.02
N LYS A 118 6.35 12.82 -9.23
CA LYS A 118 6.56 11.41 -9.51
C LYS A 118 7.75 10.89 -8.71
N LYS A 119 7.66 9.62 -8.29
CA LYS A 119 8.77 8.93 -7.64
C LYS A 119 9.74 8.48 -8.73
N TRP A 120 10.97 8.99 -8.67
CA TRP A 120 12.07 8.53 -9.52
C TRP A 120 12.30 7.02 -9.37
N GLY A 121 12.65 6.35 -10.47
CA GLY A 121 12.93 4.91 -10.47
C GLY A 121 11.69 3.99 -10.60
N MET A 122 10.49 4.54 -10.76
CA MET A 122 9.26 3.76 -10.95
C MET A 122 9.04 3.28 -12.40
N GLY A 123 9.90 3.66 -13.35
CA GLY A 123 9.78 3.24 -14.75
C GLY A 123 8.40 3.59 -15.34
N TYR A 124 7.72 2.60 -15.92
CA TYR A 124 6.42 2.74 -16.57
C TYR A 124 5.22 2.55 -15.62
N TYR A 125 5.43 2.31 -14.32
CA TYR A 125 4.33 2.09 -13.38
C TYR A 125 3.55 3.39 -13.15
N PRO A 126 2.28 3.49 -13.59
CA PRO A 126 1.45 4.67 -13.37
C PRO A 126 1.21 4.86 -11.88
N HIS A 127 1.43 6.08 -11.42
CA HIS A 127 1.16 6.49 -10.06
C HIS A 127 0.84 7.97 -10.05
N ASP A 128 -0.02 8.40 -9.14
CA ASP A 128 -0.48 9.79 -9.06
C ASP A 128 0.57 10.69 -8.38
N GLY A 129 1.27 10.16 -7.38
CA GLY A 129 2.28 10.88 -6.61
C GLY A 129 2.56 10.13 -5.32
N LYS A 130 2.86 10.87 -4.24
CA LYS A 130 3.08 10.30 -2.90
C LYS A 130 2.12 10.93 -1.90
N VAL A 131 1.58 10.11 -1.02
CA VAL A 131 0.86 10.53 0.18
C VAL A 131 1.74 10.24 1.37
N TYR A 132 1.92 11.25 2.21
CA TYR A 132 2.67 11.13 3.44
C TYR A 132 1.71 11.13 4.62
N ILE A 133 1.96 10.26 5.60
CA ILE A 133 1.19 10.19 6.83
C ILE A 133 2.14 10.29 8.01
N LYS A 134 2.00 11.34 8.80
CA LYS A 134 2.81 11.59 10.01
C LYS A 134 2.02 11.23 11.25
N THR A 135 2.61 10.36 12.06
CA THR A 135 2.01 9.94 13.33
C THR A 135 2.61 10.67 14.53
N ASN A 136 1.93 10.65 15.67
CA ASN A 136 2.39 11.27 16.93
C ASN A 136 3.78 10.78 17.38
N LYS A 137 4.20 9.58 16.98
CA LYS A 137 5.52 9.01 17.26
C LYS A 137 6.64 9.53 16.34
N ARG A 138 6.42 10.62 15.60
CA ARG A 138 7.33 11.20 14.59
C ARG A 138 7.70 10.26 13.43
N LYS A 139 7.06 9.09 13.31
CA LYS A 139 7.21 8.22 12.15
C LYS A 139 6.32 8.72 11.02
N THR A 140 6.94 9.06 9.89
CA THR A 140 6.25 9.37 8.64
C THR A 140 6.26 8.13 7.74
N ARG A 141 5.11 7.77 7.20
CA ARG A 141 5.00 6.79 6.11
C ARG A 141 4.87 7.51 4.78
N GLU A 142 5.56 7.03 3.76
CA GLU A 142 5.43 7.49 2.37
C GLU A 142 4.70 6.41 1.57
N PHE A 143 3.60 6.78 0.93
CA PHE A 143 2.77 5.91 0.11
C PHE A 143 2.75 6.42 -1.32
N ILE A 144 3.31 5.66 -2.24
CA ILE A 144 3.21 5.93 -3.68
C ILE A 144 1.85 5.40 -4.15
N ILE A 145 1.03 6.28 -4.70
CA ILE A 145 -0.37 5.99 -5.05
C ILE A 145 -0.43 5.36 -6.44
N LEU A 146 -0.67 4.06 -6.50
CA LEU A 146 -0.55 3.26 -7.73
C LEU A 146 -1.83 3.29 -8.58
N GLY A 147 -1.68 3.21 -9.90
CA GLY A 147 -2.83 3.18 -10.82
C GLY A 147 -3.61 4.50 -10.84
N ASN A 148 -4.88 4.42 -11.21
CA ASN A 148 -5.79 5.56 -11.36
C ASN A 148 -6.50 5.85 -10.02
N GLN A 149 -5.78 6.48 -9.10
CA GLN A 149 -6.31 6.95 -7.81
C GLN A 149 -5.80 8.38 -7.57
N SER A 150 -6.57 9.17 -6.83
CA SER A 150 -6.21 10.55 -6.49
C SER A 150 -5.56 10.62 -5.10
N GLY A 151 -4.28 10.98 -5.05
CA GLY A 151 -3.56 11.18 -3.80
C GLY A 151 -4.12 12.35 -2.98
N ALA A 152 -4.61 13.39 -3.65
CA ALA A 152 -5.30 14.51 -3.00
C ALA A 152 -6.57 14.04 -2.26
N ASP A 153 -7.41 13.23 -2.92
CA ASP A 153 -8.63 12.69 -2.30
C ASP A 153 -8.33 11.69 -1.19
N ILE A 154 -7.24 10.94 -1.30
CA ILE A 154 -6.77 10.03 -0.24
C ILE A 154 -6.43 10.83 1.03
N VAL A 155 -5.70 11.94 0.92
CA VAL A 155 -5.36 12.79 2.08
C VAL A 155 -6.63 13.33 2.76
N ASN A 156 -7.59 13.82 1.98
CA ASN A 156 -8.87 14.32 2.49
C ASN A 156 -9.67 13.27 3.29
N ARG A 157 -9.49 11.97 2.98
CA ARG A 157 -10.14 10.86 3.69
C ARG A 157 -9.37 10.41 4.93
N ILE A 158 -8.04 10.56 4.93
CA ILE A 158 -7.15 10.13 6.02
C ILE A 158 -7.23 11.08 7.22
N LEU A 159 -7.34 12.38 6.99
CA LEU A 159 -7.44 13.30 8.12
C LEU A 159 -8.79 13.10 8.84
N PRO A 160 -8.82 13.14 10.18
CA PRO A 160 -10.08 13.25 10.89
C PRO A 160 -10.74 14.59 10.51
N LYS A 161 -12.06 14.56 10.27
CA LYS A 161 -12.87 15.78 10.17
C LYS A 161 -13.17 16.29 11.57
#